data_AF-A0A7S3H008-F1
#
_entry.id   AF-A0A7S3H008-F1
#
_cell.length_a   1.000
_cell.length_b   1.000
_cell.length_c   1.000
_cell.angle_alpha   90.00
_cell.angle_beta   90.00
_cell.angle_gamma   90.00
#
_symmetry.space_group_name_H-M   'P 1'
#
loop_
_entity.id
_entity.type
_entity.pdbx_description
1 polymer ?
#
loop_
_entity_poly.entity_id
_entity_poly.type
_entity_poly.pdbx_seq_one_letter_code
_entity_poly.pdbx_strand_id
1 'polypeptide(L)'
;TSAKAENEDLITPVLSLLATILHLGQARRSDAEEALIRTLLPPLQTIAFRAPASISTGDESKLKHEGGNAVDEENANEASVENISQTASDVALMILSRSYQQTHPTATSDASAAAESPSYAETFLQLVARLQSSEFIFSDSPAMRGYATRILLQHLQRKVKALSAEETMTVLNALLPLLSDQESFVYLNALVALRQLSENSPKIVFQSLLEVFAGSEEHSQAGAKVVNVSSVAVPTLPQARRAMVGEALTMMLQRAQVLKESRPVFRLQIIELLPTLVNVCLAIAQRRVSPSEVAVLDAAVDLQSMRVTATQLEDAGPGAGRASSKMITNASSTSNFASIVAESSNNGALLETRPQVSKSDLELAIEVADANILRQSAVSLLAEALILAGPASYRYLDDIMDLALGMLRTEQGHGQSVRAARRAAAYLASRAMTLLCESLGVEGLLMGQKSRTFDSFQHNYEELQRAALHDTDEVVKYHASRGLFALQDLYAKMFAIREDGGMMDSRVVDMLRVVK
;
A
#
# COMPACT_ATOMS: atom_id res chain seq x y z
N THR A 1 -30.91 -28.78 4.14
CA THR A 1 -30.10 -28.27 3.01
C THR A 1 -30.95 -27.49 2.03
N SER A 2 -32.11 -28.00 1.54
CA SER A 2 -32.95 -27.25 0.56
C SER A 2 -33.43 -25.86 1.04
N ALA A 3 -33.89 -25.73 2.29
CA ALA A 3 -34.34 -24.42 2.82
C ALA A 3 -33.21 -23.38 3.00
N LYS A 4 -31.94 -23.80 3.03
CA LYS A 4 -30.81 -22.86 3.11
C LYS A 4 -30.50 -22.29 1.72
N ALA A 5 -30.46 -23.15 0.71
CA ALA A 5 -30.27 -22.76 -0.68
C ALA A 5 -31.39 -21.82 -1.16
N GLU A 6 -32.65 -22.11 -0.83
CA GLU A 6 -33.78 -21.23 -1.20
C GLU A 6 -33.68 -19.83 -0.57
N ASN A 7 -33.09 -19.69 0.62
CA ASN A 7 -32.90 -18.38 1.24
C ASN A 7 -31.76 -17.59 0.60
N GLU A 8 -30.66 -18.24 0.23
CA GLU A 8 -29.53 -17.58 -0.46
C GLU A 8 -29.95 -17.06 -1.85
N ASP A 9 -30.76 -17.85 -2.56
CA ASP A 9 -31.34 -17.48 -3.86
C ASP A 9 -32.26 -16.24 -3.79
N LEU A 10 -32.84 -15.95 -2.62
CA LEU A 10 -33.70 -14.78 -2.42
C LEU A 10 -32.92 -13.55 -1.91
N ILE A 11 -31.89 -13.76 -1.09
CA ILE A 11 -31.12 -12.65 -0.51
C ILE A 11 -30.37 -11.89 -1.60
N THR A 12 -29.73 -12.59 -2.55
CA THR A 12 -28.91 -11.95 -3.59
C THR A 12 -29.71 -11.02 -4.51
N PRO A 13 -30.88 -11.41 -5.06
CA PRO A 13 -31.74 -10.51 -5.83
C PRO A 13 -32.28 -9.34 -5.01
N VAL A 14 -32.61 -9.55 -3.73
CA VAL A 14 -33.12 -8.47 -2.86
C VAL A 14 -32.03 -7.43 -2.58
N LEU A 15 -30.82 -7.86 -2.25
CA LEU A 15 -29.68 -6.95 -2.05
C LEU A 15 -29.33 -6.21 -3.34
N SER A 16 -29.32 -6.91 -4.48
CA SER A 16 -29.10 -6.28 -5.80
C SER A 16 -30.19 -5.27 -6.16
N LEU A 17 -31.44 -5.57 -5.86
CA LEU A 17 -32.57 -4.67 -6.06
C LEU A 17 -32.45 -3.44 -5.15
N LEU A 18 -32.14 -3.63 -3.86
CA LEU A 18 -31.91 -2.55 -2.92
C LEU A 18 -30.76 -1.64 -3.36
N ALA A 19 -29.63 -2.21 -3.79
CA ALA A 19 -28.51 -1.46 -4.34
C ALA A 19 -28.94 -0.64 -5.56
N THR A 20 -29.68 -1.25 -6.48
CA THR A 20 -30.21 -0.57 -7.69
C THR A 20 -31.17 0.56 -7.34
N ILE A 21 -32.10 0.33 -6.41
CA ILE A 21 -33.03 1.33 -5.89
C ILE A 21 -32.24 2.48 -5.29
N LEU A 22 -31.27 2.20 -4.42
CA LEU A 22 -30.41 3.22 -3.82
C LEU A 22 -29.55 3.92 -4.87
N HIS A 23 -29.17 3.30 -5.97
CA HIS A 23 -28.41 3.96 -7.03
C HIS A 23 -29.28 4.95 -7.82
N LEU A 24 -30.49 4.51 -8.23
CA LEU A 24 -31.40 5.29 -9.07
C LEU A 24 -32.03 6.49 -8.33
N GLY A 25 -32.21 6.40 -7.01
CA GLY A 25 -32.97 7.39 -6.23
C GLY A 25 -32.17 8.59 -5.69
N GLN A 26 -31.17 9.13 -6.40
CA GLN A 26 -30.26 10.15 -5.83
C GLN A 26 -30.86 11.55 -5.62
N ALA A 27 -31.94 11.92 -6.30
CA ALA A 27 -32.35 13.34 -6.31
C ALA A 27 -33.49 13.70 -5.35
N ARG A 28 -34.52 12.86 -5.15
CA ARG A 28 -35.74 13.23 -4.39
C ARG A 28 -36.47 12.00 -3.83
N ARG A 29 -36.18 11.60 -2.60
CA ARG A 29 -37.01 10.67 -1.82
C ARG A 29 -37.74 11.43 -0.72
N SER A 30 -38.91 10.94 -0.33
CA SER A 30 -39.62 11.50 0.83
C SER A 30 -38.95 11.06 2.13
N ASP A 31 -39.06 11.87 3.20
CA ASP A 31 -38.52 11.52 4.52
C ASP A 31 -39.10 10.20 5.06
N ALA A 32 -40.35 9.90 4.71
CA ALA A 32 -41.02 8.64 5.07
C ALA A 32 -40.38 7.42 4.39
N GLU A 33 -40.03 7.54 3.11
CA GLU A 33 -39.33 6.48 2.37
C GLU A 33 -37.92 6.26 2.94
N GLU A 34 -37.21 7.34 3.27
CA GLU A 34 -35.88 7.19 3.88
C GLU A 34 -35.95 6.56 5.29
N ALA A 35 -36.96 6.94 6.09
CA ALA A 35 -37.19 6.31 7.38
C ALA A 35 -37.42 4.79 7.24
N LEU A 36 -38.18 4.36 6.24
CA LEU A 36 -38.36 2.94 5.90
C LEU A 36 -37.06 2.27 5.45
N ILE A 37 -36.25 2.94 4.63
CA ILE A 37 -34.96 2.40 4.20
C ILE A 37 -34.02 2.22 5.41
N ARG A 38 -34.05 3.14 6.39
CA ARG A 38 -33.23 3.05 7.60
C ARG A 38 -33.62 1.87 8.50
N THR A 39 -34.87 1.42 8.48
CA THR A 39 -35.26 0.21 9.24
C THR A 39 -34.63 -1.07 8.68
N LEU A 40 -34.08 -1.02 7.45
CA LEU A 40 -33.32 -2.11 6.84
C LEU A 40 -31.87 -2.18 7.33
N LEU A 41 -31.35 -1.17 8.04
CA LEU A 41 -29.96 -1.19 8.51
C LEU A 41 -29.65 -2.35 9.47
N PRO A 42 -30.43 -2.60 10.54
CA PRO A 42 -30.15 -3.72 11.45
C PRO A 42 -30.11 -5.09 10.76
N PRO A 43 -31.07 -5.48 9.87
CA PRO A 43 -30.97 -6.76 9.18
C PRO A 43 -29.81 -6.80 8.18
N LEU A 44 -29.49 -5.70 7.47
CA LEU A 44 -28.34 -5.64 6.56
C LEU A 44 -27.02 -5.80 7.31
N GLN A 45 -26.88 -5.15 8.47
CA GLN A 45 -25.73 -5.34 9.36
C GLN A 45 -25.65 -6.79 9.82
N THR A 46 -26.76 -7.37 10.25
CA THR A 46 -26.81 -8.79 10.68
C THR A 46 -26.38 -9.74 9.55
N ILE A 47 -26.78 -9.46 8.30
CA ILE A 47 -26.35 -10.24 7.12
C ILE A 47 -24.86 -10.04 6.85
N ALA A 48 -24.37 -8.79 6.86
CA ALA A 48 -22.96 -8.47 6.67
C ALA A 48 -22.06 -9.12 7.74
N PHE A 49 -22.55 -9.21 8.99
CA PHE A 49 -21.85 -9.84 10.11
C PHE A 49 -21.94 -11.37 10.14
N ARG A 50 -22.95 -11.96 9.50
CA ARG A 50 -23.13 -13.41 9.46
C ARG A 50 -22.24 -14.11 8.44
N ALA A 51 -21.47 -13.37 7.64
CA ALA A 51 -20.40 -13.98 6.87
C ALA A 51 -19.47 -14.74 7.83
N PRO A 52 -19.22 -16.03 7.56
CA PRO A 52 -18.60 -16.91 8.52
C PRO A 52 -17.23 -16.40 8.94
N ALA A 53 -17.06 -16.17 10.25
CA ALA A 53 -15.75 -16.19 10.91
C ALA A 53 -15.16 -17.63 10.99
N SER A 54 -15.79 -18.63 10.35
CA SER A 54 -15.19 -19.94 10.11
C SER A 54 -14.39 -19.86 8.81
N ILE A 55 -13.07 -19.92 8.80
CA ILE A 55 -12.27 -21.08 9.18
C ILE A 55 -10.95 -20.59 9.82
N SER A 56 -10.73 -20.82 11.11
CA SER A 56 -9.35 -20.93 11.65
C SER A 56 -9.22 -21.71 12.97
N THR A 57 -10.31 -22.07 13.65
CA THR A 57 -10.19 -22.90 14.86
C THR A 57 -10.39 -24.37 14.51
N GLY A 58 -9.25 -25.05 14.35
CA GLY A 58 -9.15 -26.46 14.01
C GLY A 58 -9.79 -27.38 15.05
N ASP A 59 -10.83 -28.11 14.60
CA ASP A 59 -11.20 -29.40 15.18
C ASP A 59 -11.74 -30.32 14.06
N GLU A 60 -10.84 -30.74 13.17
CA GLU A 60 -11.09 -31.68 12.07
C GLU A 60 -11.00 -33.17 12.51
N SER A 61 -11.22 -33.48 13.79
CA SER A 61 -10.92 -34.82 14.29
C SER A 61 -12.02 -35.87 14.10
N LYS A 62 -13.19 -35.56 13.51
CA LYS A 62 -14.27 -36.55 13.32
C LYS A 62 -15.13 -36.29 12.09
N LEU A 63 -14.80 -36.94 10.96
CA LEU A 63 -15.77 -37.51 10.00
C LEU A 63 -15.01 -38.13 8.80
N LYS A 64 -14.48 -39.35 8.99
CA LYS A 64 -14.14 -40.25 7.86
C LYS A 64 -15.32 -41.19 7.62
N HIS A 65 -16.17 -40.91 6.62
CA HIS A 65 -16.83 -41.95 5.83
C HIS A 65 -17.47 -41.41 4.53
N GLU A 66 -17.02 -42.03 3.43
CA GLU A 66 -17.68 -42.29 2.14
C GLU A 66 -18.06 -41.15 1.16
N GLY A 67 -17.38 -41.18 0.00
CA GLY A 67 -18.03 -41.03 -1.32
C GLY A 67 -17.85 -39.68 -2.01
N GLY A 68 -16.86 -39.59 -2.91
CA GLY A 68 -16.49 -38.37 -3.63
C GLY A 68 -17.59 -37.79 -4.53
N ASN A 69 -17.81 -36.48 -4.37
CA ASN A 69 -18.39 -35.47 -5.30
C ASN A 69 -18.82 -34.19 -4.55
N ALA A 70 -18.72 -34.13 -3.22
CA ALA A 70 -19.23 -33.02 -2.41
C ALA A 70 -18.29 -31.80 -2.24
N VAL A 71 -17.00 -31.91 -2.60
CA VAL A 71 -16.01 -30.84 -2.33
C VAL A 71 -16.19 -29.62 -3.23
N ASP A 72 -16.73 -29.79 -4.44
CA ASP A 72 -16.97 -28.67 -5.36
C ASP A 72 -18.20 -27.84 -4.96
N GLU A 73 -19.19 -28.43 -4.28
CA GLU A 73 -20.38 -27.70 -3.81
C GLU A 73 -20.10 -26.84 -2.56
N GLU A 74 -19.15 -27.25 -1.71
CA GLU A 74 -18.83 -26.51 -0.48
C GLU A 74 -18.09 -25.19 -0.79
N ASN A 75 -17.10 -25.23 -1.69
CA ASN A 75 -16.38 -24.02 -2.14
C ASN A 75 -17.29 -23.02 -2.86
N ALA A 76 -18.28 -23.50 -3.63
CA ALA A 76 -19.24 -22.63 -4.32
C ALA A 76 -20.15 -21.88 -3.32
N ASN A 77 -20.53 -22.53 -2.22
CA ASN A 77 -21.35 -21.92 -1.19
C ASN A 77 -20.57 -20.87 -0.38
N GLU A 78 -19.28 -21.08 -0.09
CA GLU A 78 -18.46 -20.09 0.61
C GLU A 78 -18.32 -18.78 -0.19
N ALA A 79 -18.01 -18.89 -1.48
CA ALA A 79 -17.92 -17.73 -2.36
C ALA A 79 -19.25 -16.98 -2.49
N SER A 80 -20.38 -17.70 -2.46
CA SER A 80 -21.73 -17.10 -2.46
C SER A 80 -21.98 -16.28 -1.20
N VAL A 81 -21.65 -16.82 -0.03
CA VAL A 81 -21.88 -16.16 1.27
C VAL A 81 -21.03 -14.90 1.42
N GLU A 82 -19.77 -14.92 0.98
CA GLU A 82 -18.88 -13.74 0.99
C GLU A 82 -19.42 -12.61 0.10
N ASN A 83 -19.94 -12.95 -1.09
CA ASN A 83 -20.57 -11.99 -1.98
C ASN A 83 -21.84 -11.38 -1.36
N ILE A 84 -22.64 -12.18 -0.65
CA ILE A 84 -23.86 -11.71 0.04
C ILE A 84 -23.49 -10.73 1.16
N SER A 85 -22.51 -11.05 2.00
CA SER A 85 -22.09 -10.16 3.09
C SER A 85 -21.51 -8.85 2.56
N GLN A 86 -20.70 -8.90 1.51
CA GLN A 86 -20.13 -7.72 0.88
C GLN A 86 -21.23 -6.82 0.32
N THR A 87 -22.19 -7.39 -0.42
CA THR A 87 -23.30 -6.64 -1.00
C THR A 87 -24.18 -6.03 0.10
N ALA A 88 -24.44 -6.75 1.20
CA ALA A 88 -25.19 -6.22 2.33
C ALA A 88 -24.46 -5.05 3.02
N SER A 89 -23.14 -5.16 3.18
CA SER A 89 -22.27 -4.10 3.70
C SER A 89 -22.33 -2.84 2.83
N ASP A 90 -22.24 -2.99 1.51
CA ASP A 90 -22.31 -1.89 0.54
C ASP A 90 -23.69 -1.19 0.57
N VAL A 91 -24.78 -1.96 0.60
CA VAL A 91 -26.14 -1.42 0.72
C VAL A 91 -26.29 -0.65 2.05
N ALA A 92 -25.79 -1.20 3.16
CA ALA A 92 -25.82 -0.50 4.45
C ALA A 92 -25.03 0.82 4.41
N LEU A 93 -23.83 0.81 3.80
CA LEU A 93 -23.01 2.01 3.60
C LEU A 93 -23.72 3.07 2.75
N MET A 94 -24.42 2.66 1.69
CA MET A 94 -25.20 3.58 0.85
C MET A 94 -26.31 4.26 1.65
N ILE A 95 -27.04 3.51 2.47
CA ILE A 95 -28.10 4.03 3.34
C ILE A 95 -27.51 5.01 4.37
N LEU A 96 -26.44 4.60 5.06
CA LEU A 96 -25.78 5.43 6.07
C LEU A 96 -25.23 6.73 5.48
N SER A 97 -24.51 6.65 4.34
CA SER A 97 -23.96 7.83 3.67
C SER A 97 -25.03 8.83 3.24
N ARG A 98 -26.21 8.37 2.85
CA ARG A 98 -27.34 9.23 2.48
C ARG A 98 -28.01 9.87 3.68
N SER A 99 -28.29 9.07 4.70
CA SER A 99 -28.84 9.53 5.98
C SER A 99 -27.98 10.66 6.57
N TYR A 100 -26.66 10.52 6.48
CA TYR A 100 -25.73 11.57 6.92
C TYR A 100 -25.87 12.86 6.09
N GLN A 101 -25.95 12.78 4.76
CA GLN A 101 -26.11 13.96 3.89
C GLN A 101 -27.41 14.72 4.15
N GLN A 102 -28.51 14.02 4.44
CA GLN A 102 -29.80 14.65 4.77
C GLN A 102 -29.78 15.37 6.11
N THR A 103 -29.16 14.75 7.12
CA THR A 103 -29.07 15.32 8.48
C THR A 103 -28.02 16.43 8.57
N HIS A 104 -27.06 16.46 7.65
CA HIS A 104 -25.96 17.44 7.61
C HIS A 104 -25.87 18.06 6.21
N PRO A 105 -26.89 18.85 5.78
CA PRO A 105 -26.92 19.45 4.46
C PRO A 105 -25.64 20.25 4.21
N THR A 106 -25.01 20.02 3.07
CA THR A 106 -23.83 20.79 2.65
C THR A 106 -24.26 22.25 2.47
N ALA A 107 -23.54 23.18 3.09
CA ALA A 107 -23.83 24.62 3.13
C ALA A 107 -23.96 25.33 1.75
N THR A 108 -23.81 24.60 0.65
CA THR A 108 -23.94 25.08 -0.72
C THR A 108 -25.38 25.12 -1.24
N SER A 109 -26.34 24.44 -0.59
CA SER A 109 -27.77 24.56 -0.92
C SER A 109 -28.47 25.46 0.10
N ASP A 110 -28.72 26.71 -0.27
CA ASP A 110 -29.62 27.65 0.42
C ASP A 110 -29.25 27.97 1.89
N ALA A 111 -28.12 28.66 2.07
CA ALA A 111 -27.63 29.16 3.35
C ALA A 111 -28.56 30.17 4.09
N SER A 112 -29.72 30.53 3.55
CA SER A 112 -30.60 31.54 4.16
C SER A 112 -31.67 31.00 5.10
N ALA A 113 -31.89 29.68 5.20
CA ALA A 113 -33.03 29.12 5.95
C ALA A 113 -32.66 28.32 7.22
N ALA A 114 -31.37 28.03 7.47
CA ALA A 114 -30.95 27.13 8.57
C ALA A 114 -30.51 27.84 9.87
N ALA A 115 -30.73 29.15 10.00
CA ALA A 115 -30.13 29.97 11.06
C ALA A 115 -30.77 29.85 12.46
N GLU A 116 -31.89 29.13 12.64
CA GLU A 116 -32.69 29.24 13.88
C GLU A 116 -32.91 27.92 14.64
N SER A 117 -32.09 26.89 14.42
CA SER A 117 -32.09 25.69 15.27
C SER A 117 -30.94 25.74 16.29
N PRO A 118 -31.14 26.18 17.54
CA PRO A 118 -30.10 26.21 18.59
C PRO A 118 -29.76 24.82 19.16
N SER A 119 -30.08 23.74 18.45
CA SER A 119 -29.97 22.37 18.95
C SER A 119 -28.57 21.81 18.69
N TYR A 120 -27.71 21.91 19.70
CA TYR A 120 -26.44 21.19 19.87
C TYR A 120 -25.48 21.26 18.67
N ALA A 121 -24.73 22.35 18.57
CA ALA A 121 -23.52 22.36 17.75
C ALA A 121 -22.48 21.41 18.40
N GLU A 122 -22.53 20.12 18.07
CA GLU A 122 -21.52 19.12 18.43
C GLU A 122 -20.16 19.66 17.99
N THR A 123 -19.24 19.84 18.95
CA THR A 123 -17.88 20.27 18.61
C THR A 123 -17.17 19.17 17.83
N PHE A 124 -16.17 19.54 17.01
CA PHE A 124 -15.42 18.57 16.22
C PHE A 124 -14.77 17.48 17.08
N LEU A 125 -14.27 17.83 18.28
CA LEU A 125 -13.71 16.84 19.21
C LEU A 125 -14.78 15.91 19.79
N GLN A 126 -15.98 16.41 20.07
CA GLN A 126 -17.09 15.56 20.52
C GLN A 126 -17.51 14.56 19.44
N LEU A 127 -17.56 15.00 18.18
CA LEU A 127 -17.79 14.11 17.05
C LEU A 127 -16.72 13.01 16.98
N VAL A 128 -15.43 13.38 17.02
CA VAL A 128 -14.34 12.40 16.95
C VAL A 128 -14.43 11.41 18.12
N ALA A 129 -14.67 11.90 19.34
CA ALA A 129 -14.86 11.06 20.52
C ALA A 129 -16.05 10.09 20.36
N ARG A 130 -17.16 10.55 19.75
CA ARG A 130 -18.31 9.70 19.44
C ARG A 130 -17.98 8.64 18.39
N LEU A 131 -17.25 9.01 17.34
CA LEU A 131 -16.83 8.07 16.29
C LEU A 131 -15.79 7.06 16.80
N GLN A 132 -15.03 7.40 17.85
CA GLN A 132 -14.13 6.49 18.54
C GLN A 132 -14.85 5.51 19.48
N SER A 133 -16.19 5.53 19.58
CA SER A 133 -16.89 4.49 20.31
C SER A 133 -16.73 3.13 19.62
N SER A 134 -16.92 2.05 20.38
CA SER A 134 -16.91 0.67 19.86
C SER A 134 -18.00 0.40 18.81
N GLU A 135 -18.95 1.31 18.64
CA GLU A 135 -20.03 1.19 17.65
C GLU A 135 -19.61 1.66 16.24
N PHE A 136 -18.52 2.42 16.13
CA PHE A 136 -18.11 3.11 14.90
C PHE A 136 -16.71 2.68 14.43
N ILE A 137 -15.67 3.48 14.69
CA ILE A 137 -14.30 3.24 14.19
C ILE A 137 -13.73 1.91 14.68
N PHE A 138 -14.11 1.46 15.87
CA PHE A 138 -13.69 0.17 16.43
C PHE A 138 -14.81 -0.88 16.40
N SER A 139 -15.82 -0.69 15.54
CA SER A 139 -16.86 -1.69 15.33
C SER A 139 -16.27 -2.92 14.66
N ASP A 140 -16.81 -4.09 15.00
CA ASP A 140 -16.54 -5.31 14.24
C ASP A 140 -17.04 -5.20 12.79
N SER A 141 -17.99 -4.29 12.50
CA SER A 141 -18.56 -4.11 11.15
C SER A 141 -17.64 -3.30 10.24
N PRO A 142 -17.19 -3.87 9.10
CA PRO A 142 -16.59 -3.09 8.01
C PRO A 142 -17.41 -1.86 7.61
N ALA A 143 -18.74 -2.04 7.48
CA ALA A 143 -19.65 -0.98 7.09
C ALA A 143 -19.66 0.19 8.09
N MET A 144 -19.66 -0.11 9.39
CA MET A 144 -19.68 0.94 10.42
C MET A 144 -18.34 1.67 10.50
N ARG A 145 -17.20 0.96 10.40
CA ARG A 145 -15.87 1.58 10.35
C ARG A 145 -15.71 2.46 9.11
N GLY A 146 -16.13 1.95 7.94
CA GLY A 146 -16.12 2.70 6.68
C GLY A 146 -17.02 3.94 6.72
N TYR A 147 -18.22 3.81 7.31
CA TYR A 147 -19.14 4.92 7.50
C TYR A 147 -18.56 6.00 8.43
N ALA A 148 -18.01 5.61 9.58
CA ALA A 148 -17.39 6.52 10.53
C ALA A 148 -16.22 7.29 9.89
N THR A 149 -15.37 6.59 9.15
CA THR A 149 -14.25 7.18 8.41
C THR A 149 -14.73 8.19 7.36
N ARG A 150 -15.83 7.88 6.67
CA ARG A 150 -16.44 8.78 5.69
C ARG A 150 -17.06 10.02 6.33
N ILE A 151 -17.71 9.91 7.49
CA ILE A 151 -18.17 11.08 8.27
C ILE A 151 -16.98 11.97 8.61
N LEU A 152 -15.91 11.37 9.14
CA LEU A 152 -14.72 12.10 9.53
C LEU A 152 -14.08 12.82 8.35
N LEU A 153 -13.93 12.15 7.21
CA LEU A 153 -13.45 12.73 5.95
C LEU A 153 -14.31 13.92 5.51
N GLN A 154 -15.64 13.78 5.52
CA GLN A 154 -16.55 14.86 5.13
C GLN A 154 -16.39 16.08 6.04
N HIS A 155 -16.23 15.88 7.36
CA HIS A 155 -15.94 16.97 8.28
C HIS A 155 -14.59 17.63 8.00
N LEU A 156 -13.54 16.86 7.74
CA LEU A 156 -12.20 17.38 7.38
C LEU A 156 -12.21 18.18 6.06
N GLN A 157 -13.07 17.81 5.10
CA GLN A 157 -13.24 18.52 3.83
C GLN A 157 -14.03 19.83 4.00
N ARG A 158 -15.03 19.85 4.89
CA ARG A 158 -15.87 21.04 5.14
C ARG A 158 -15.20 22.06 6.06
N LYS A 159 -14.23 21.66 6.87
CA LYS A 159 -13.62 22.55 7.87
C LYS A 159 -12.78 23.62 7.16
N VAL A 160 -13.24 24.87 7.23
CA VAL A 160 -12.54 26.04 6.67
C VAL A 160 -11.41 26.50 7.60
N LYS A 161 -11.57 26.30 8.91
CA LYS A 161 -10.59 26.69 9.92
C LYS A 161 -9.56 25.58 10.12
N ALA A 162 -8.28 25.96 10.16
CA ALA A 162 -7.19 25.05 10.53
C ALA A 162 -7.45 24.37 11.88
N LEU A 163 -7.18 23.07 11.93
CA LEU A 163 -7.26 22.25 13.14
C LEU A 163 -6.20 22.67 14.15
N SER A 164 -6.52 22.60 15.45
CA SER A 164 -5.49 22.70 16.49
C SER A 164 -4.58 21.46 16.45
N ALA A 165 -3.39 21.56 17.04
CA ALA A 165 -2.49 20.40 17.13
C ALA A 165 -3.15 19.23 17.89
N GLU A 166 -3.90 19.52 18.95
CA GLU A 166 -4.66 18.52 19.72
C GLU A 166 -5.77 17.85 18.90
N GLU A 167 -6.55 18.63 18.14
CA GLU A 167 -7.57 18.10 17.24
C GLU A 167 -6.93 17.21 16.16
N THR A 168 -5.83 17.66 15.57
CA THR A 168 -5.08 16.89 14.56
C THR A 168 -4.59 15.56 15.12
N MET A 169 -4.00 15.55 16.32
CA MET A 169 -3.54 14.30 16.95
C MET A 169 -4.69 13.37 17.32
N THR A 170 -5.81 13.91 17.81
CA THR A 170 -7.01 13.12 18.13
C THR A 170 -7.54 12.40 16.89
N VAL A 171 -7.66 13.11 15.77
CA VAL A 171 -8.10 12.54 14.49
C VAL A 171 -7.08 11.53 13.96
N LEU A 172 -5.80 11.85 14.04
CA LEU A 172 -4.73 10.96 13.59
C LEU A 172 -4.76 9.63 14.36
N ASN A 173 -4.90 9.68 15.69
CA ASN A 173 -5.00 8.48 16.53
C ASN A 173 -6.24 7.64 16.22
N ALA A 174 -7.32 8.26 15.73
CA ALA A 174 -8.51 7.54 15.27
C ALA A 174 -8.29 6.85 13.91
N LEU A 175 -7.53 7.49 13.00
CA LEU A 175 -7.32 7.00 11.64
C LEU A 175 -6.17 6.00 11.50
N LEU A 176 -5.11 6.10 12.31
CA LEU A 176 -3.94 5.23 12.21
C LEU A 176 -4.27 3.73 12.31
N PRO A 177 -5.11 3.25 13.25
CA PRO A 177 -5.46 1.84 13.32
C PRO A 177 -6.18 1.32 12.06
N LEU A 178 -6.93 2.18 11.38
CA LEU A 178 -7.70 1.85 10.17
C LEU A 178 -6.82 1.67 8.93
N LEU A 179 -5.55 2.07 8.98
CA LEU A 179 -4.60 1.72 7.93
C LEU A 179 -4.31 0.23 7.87
N SER A 180 -4.66 -0.53 8.91
CA SER A 180 -4.45 -1.98 8.99
C SER A 180 -5.75 -2.77 8.93
N ASP A 181 -6.82 -2.12 8.46
CA ASP A 181 -8.09 -2.76 8.24
C ASP A 181 -7.98 -3.80 7.11
N GLN A 182 -8.60 -4.96 7.29
CA GLN A 182 -8.66 -6.00 6.25
C GLN A 182 -9.54 -5.56 5.08
N GLU A 183 -10.45 -4.63 5.35
CA GLU A 183 -11.42 -4.14 4.38
C GLU A 183 -10.83 -3.00 3.58
N SER A 184 -10.55 -3.29 2.31
CA SER A 184 -9.96 -2.32 1.36
C SER A 184 -10.72 -1.00 1.32
N PHE A 185 -12.05 -1.02 1.47
CA PHE A 185 -12.87 0.20 1.52
C PHE A 185 -12.57 1.06 2.76
N VAL A 186 -12.41 0.45 3.94
CA VAL A 186 -12.09 1.19 5.16
C VAL A 186 -10.67 1.75 5.09
N TYR A 187 -9.72 0.91 4.67
CA TYR A 187 -8.33 1.28 4.42
C TYR A 187 -8.20 2.51 3.49
N LEU A 188 -8.82 2.45 2.31
CA LEU A 188 -8.76 3.52 1.32
C LEU A 188 -9.39 4.82 1.83
N ASN A 189 -10.52 4.74 2.55
CA ASN A 189 -11.12 5.93 3.15
C ASN A 189 -10.22 6.52 4.25
N ALA A 190 -9.53 5.68 5.02
CA ALA A 190 -8.58 6.14 6.04
C ALA A 190 -7.39 6.87 5.40
N LEU A 191 -6.83 6.33 4.31
CA LEU A 191 -5.80 7.00 3.52
C LEU A 191 -6.26 8.36 2.99
N VAL A 192 -7.45 8.44 2.41
CA VAL A 192 -8.00 9.70 1.90
C VAL A 192 -8.25 10.71 3.03
N ALA A 193 -8.73 10.24 4.19
CA ALA A 193 -8.92 11.07 5.38
C ALA A 193 -7.59 11.60 5.93
N LEU A 194 -6.53 10.77 5.99
CA LEU A 194 -5.19 11.18 6.41
C LEU A 194 -4.59 12.19 5.43
N ARG A 195 -4.77 11.99 4.12
CA ARG A 195 -4.37 12.97 3.11
C ARG A 195 -5.08 14.31 3.34
N GLN A 196 -6.40 14.31 3.57
CA GLN A 196 -7.15 15.54 3.85
C GLN A 196 -6.73 16.19 5.18
N LEU A 197 -6.43 15.39 6.21
CA LEU A 197 -5.91 15.88 7.49
C LEU A 197 -4.55 16.56 7.29
N SER A 198 -3.66 15.97 6.48
CA SER A 198 -2.35 16.54 6.18
C SER A 198 -2.44 17.91 5.52
N GLU A 199 -3.45 18.15 4.67
CA GLU A 199 -3.65 19.45 4.04
C GLU A 199 -3.94 20.59 5.04
N ASN A 200 -4.40 20.26 6.25
CA ASN A 200 -4.67 21.20 7.33
C ASN A 200 -3.48 21.37 8.28
N SER A 201 -2.66 20.33 8.47
CA SER A 201 -1.56 20.31 9.44
C SER A 201 -0.41 19.41 8.96
N PRO A 202 0.27 19.76 7.85
CA PRO A 202 1.16 18.83 7.15
C PRO A 202 2.34 18.40 8.02
N LYS A 203 2.95 19.35 8.74
CA LYS A 203 4.13 19.06 9.56
C LYS A 203 3.83 18.05 10.65
N ILE A 204 2.72 18.24 11.38
CA ILE A 204 2.30 17.36 12.48
C ILE A 204 1.96 15.97 11.95
N VAL A 205 1.12 15.89 10.91
CA VAL A 205 0.68 14.61 10.35
C VAL A 205 1.84 13.85 9.72
N PHE A 206 2.66 14.53 8.91
CA PHE A 206 3.82 13.91 8.25
C PHE A 206 4.85 13.42 9.26
N GLN A 207 5.17 14.22 10.27
CA GLN A 207 6.11 13.82 11.32
C GLN A 207 5.59 12.60 12.09
N SER A 208 4.32 12.62 12.49
CA SER A 208 3.73 11.50 13.24
C SER A 208 3.67 10.22 12.41
N LEU A 209 3.30 10.30 11.13
CA LEU A 209 3.35 9.15 10.22
C LEU A 209 4.77 8.64 10.02
N LEU A 210 5.76 9.54 9.95
CA LEU A 210 7.16 9.16 9.81
C LEU A 210 7.68 8.45 11.08
N GLU A 211 7.24 8.88 12.27
CA GLU A 211 7.55 8.21 13.54
C GLU A 211 6.95 6.79 13.58
N VAL A 212 5.70 6.63 13.14
CA VAL A 212 5.08 5.29 13.00
C VAL A 212 5.83 4.46 11.96
N PHE A 213 6.21 5.06 10.83
CA PHE A 213 6.91 4.39 9.74
C PHE A 213 8.31 3.90 10.14
N ALA A 214 9.03 4.67 10.96
CA ALA A 214 10.33 4.27 11.54
C ALA A 214 10.17 3.22 12.65
N GLY A 215 9.06 3.18 13.37
CA GLY A 215 8.87 2.26 14.50
C GLY A 215 9.73 2.66 15.72
N SER A 216 9.31 2.23 16.92
CA SER A 216 9.90 2.70 18.19
C SER A 216 11.36 2.31 18.40
N GLU A 217 11.78 1.16 17.86
CA GLU A 217 13.13 0.60 18.04
C GLU A 217 14.20 1.37 17.21
N GLU A 218 13.85 1.89 16.03
CA GLU A 218 14.81 2.53 15.11
C GLU A 218 15.20 3.94 15.52
N HIS A 219 14.33 4.62 16.29
CA HIS A 219 14.60 5.97 16.79
C HIS A 219 15.80 6.01 17.76
N SER A 220 16.10 4.91 18.44
CA SER A 220 17.23 4.84 19.37
C SER A 220 18.59 4.74 18.67
N GLN A 221 18.65 4.27 17.41
CA GLN A 221 19.92 4.09 16.68
C GLN A 221 20.23 5.22 15.69
N ALA A 222 19.21 5.90 15.16
CA ALA A 222 19.39 6.87 14.07
C ALA A 222 20.02 8.22 14.49
N GLY A 223 20.30 8.47 15.78
CA GLY A 223 20.92 9.71 16.27
C GLY A 223 20.13 11.00 15.96
N ALA A 224 18.96 10.89 15.33
CA ALA A 224 18.10 11.98 14.96
C ALA A 224 17.40 12.48 16.22
N LYS A 225 17.81 13.65 16.69
CA LYS A 225 17.13 14.40 17.75
C LYS A 225 15.80 14.91 17.18
N VAL A 226 14.84 14.01 16.97
CA VAL A 226 13.48 14.36 16.55
C VAL A 226 12.86 15.17 17.67
N VAL A 227 12.20 16.27 17.28
CA VAL A 227 11.50 17.18 18.17
C VAL A 227 10.60 16.36 19.08
N ASN A 228 10.74 16.56 20.38
CA ASN A 228 10.06 15.86 21.46
C ASN A 228 8.54 16.15 21.37
N VAL A 229 7.85 15.50 20.44
CA VAL A 229 6.39 15.45 20.40
C VAL A 229 5.99 14.45 21.49
N SER A 230 5.68 15.03 22.64
CA SER A 230 5.26 14.42 23.90
C SER A 230 4.73 12.98 23.80
N SER A 231 5.41 12.04 24.47
CA SER A 231 4.92 10.90 25.30
C SER A 231 3.62 10.14 24.93
N VAL A 232 3.08 10.25 23.72
CA VAL A 232 1.98 9.40 23.26
C VAL A 232 2.62 8.09 22.85
N ALA A 233 2.28 7.01 23.56
CA ALA A 233 2.72 5.67 23.22
C ALA A 233 2.17 5.32 21.82
N VAL A 234 2.96 5.59 20.79
CA VAL A 234 2.64 5.20 19.42
C VAL A 234 2.69 3.68 19.37
N PRO A 235 1.58 2.98 19.05
CA PRO A 235 1.58 1.53 18.98
C PRO A 235 2.61 1.08 17.93
N THR A 236 3.51 0.17 18.31
CA THR A 236 4.40 -0.50 17.37
C THR A 236 3.56 -1.37 16.44
N LEU A 237 3.44 -0.92 15.20
CA LEU A 237 2.74 -1.67 14.16
C LEU A 237 3.66 -2.77 13.62
N PRO A 238 3.14 -4.00 13.37
CA PRO A 238 3.81 -4.98 12.52
C PRO A 238 4.39 -4.38 11.24
N GLN A 239 5.48 -4.94 10.73
CA GLN A 239 6.23 -4.37 9.62
C GLN A 239 5.38 -4.22 8.33
N ALA A 240 4.48 -5.17 8.02
CA ALA A 240 3.49 -5.01 6.95
C ALA A 240 2.63 -3.75 7.09
N ARG A 241 2.22 -3.43 8.32
CA ARG A 241 1.40 -2.24 8.62
C ARG A 241 2.22 -0.95 8.56
N ARG A 242 3.53 -1.00 8.86
CA ARG A 242 4.43 0.13 8.61
C ARG A 242 4.51 0.44 7.12
N ALA A 243 4.47 -0.56 6.24
CA ALA A 243 4.48 -0.31 4.79
C ALA A 243 3.22 0.45 4.31
N MET A 244 2.05 0.19 4.89
CA MET A 244 0.80 0.94 4.64
C MET A 244 0.91 2.42 5.06
N VAL A 245 1.63 2.70 6.14
CA VAL A 245 1.97 4.08 6.54
C VAL A 245 2.89 4.74 5.49
N GLY A 246 3.81 3.98 4.91
CA GLY A 246 4.64 4.43 3.79
C GLY A 246 3.82 4.82 2.55
N GLU A 247 2.70 4.14 2.28
CA GLU A 247 1.75 4.53 1.24
C GLU A 247 1.06 5.85 1.56
N ALA A 248 0.61 6.04 2.81
CA ALA A 248 0.04 7.31 3.27
C ALA A 248 1.02 8.48 3.10
N LEU A 249 2.29 8.28 3.50
CA LEU A 249 3.37 9.26 3.30
C LEU A 249 3.59 9.55 1.80
N THR A 250 3.58 8.51 0.96
CA THR A 250 3.71 8.64 -0.49
C THR A 250 2.58 9.48 -1.09
N MET A 251 1.32 9.21 -0.72
CA MET A 251 0.17 10.01 -1.16
C MET A 251 0.29 11.48 -0.73
N MET A 252 0.85 11.75 0.45
CA MET A 252 1.10 13.11 0.95
C MET A 252 2.19 13.81 0.13
N LEU A 253 3.30 13.14 -0.18
CA LEU A 253 4.37 13.68 -1.04
C LEU A 253 3.85 14.00 -2.45
N GLN A 254 3.12 13.07 -3.06
CA GLN A 254 2.50 13.26 -4.37
C GLN A 254 1.50 14.42 -4.36
N ARG A 255 0.69 14.53 -3.29
CA ARG A 255 -0.23 15.65 -3.13
C ARG A 255 0.51 16.98 -2.99
N ALA A 256 1.63 17.02 -2.26
CA ALA A 256 2.47 18.21 -2.13
C ALA A 256 3.08 18.63 -3.47
N GLN A 257 3.40 17.65 -4.32
CA GLN A 257 3.89 17.92 -5.66
C GLN A 257 2.80 18.51 -6.56
N VAL A 258 1.58 17.97 -6.52
CA VAL A 258 0.44 18.51 -7.27
C VAL A 258 0.08 19.92 -6.81
N LEU A 259 0.19 20.20 -5.51
CA LEU A 259 -0.14 21.50 -4.92
C LEU A 259 1.04 22.49 -4.88
N LYS A 260 2.20 22.16 -5.47
CA LYS A 260 3.42 22.97 -5.32
C LYS A 260 3.25 24.43 -5.75
N GLU A 261 2.41 24.68 -6.76
CA GLU A 261 2.14 26.03 -7.31
C GLU A 261 1.03 26.75 -6.53
N SER A 262 -0.04 26.03 -6.17
CA SER A 262 -1.21 26.63 -5.50
C SER A 262 -1.04 26.78 -3.98
N ARG A 263 -0.22 25.94 -3.34
CA ARG A 263 0.03 25.93 -1.89
C ARG A 263 1.52 25.70 -1.59
N PRO A 264 2.41 26.65 -1.91
CA PRO A 264 3.85 26.47 -1.72
C PRO A 264 4.26 26.27 -0.25
N VAL A 265 3.52 26.87 0.70
CA VAL A 265 3.76 26.70 2.15
C VAL A 265 3.59 25.23 2.58
N PHE A 266 2.59 24.52 2.04
CA PHE A 266 2.38 23.09 2.31
C PHE A 266 3.58 22.26 1.86
N ARG A 267 4.10 22.54 0.66
CA ARG A 267 5.31 21.88 0.13
C ARG A 267 6.54 22.19 0.98
N LEU A 268 6.77 23.46 1.35
CA LEU A 268 7.94 23.85 2.15
C LEU A 268 7.95 23.17 3.53
N GLN A 269 6.79 23.08 4.18
CA GLN A 269 6.66 22.39 5.47
C GLN A 269 7.01 20.90 5.40
N ILE A 270 6.75 20.24 4.26
CA ILE A 270 7.14 18.84 4.05
C ILE A 270 8.64 18.75 3.70
N ILE A 271 9.18 19.67 2.90
CA ILE A 271 10.62 19.72 2.57
C ILE A 271 11.48 19.96 3.81
N GLU A 272 10.99 20.69 4.81
CA GLU A 272 11.67 20.85 6.11
C GLU A 272 11.92 19.50 6.81
N LEU A 273 11.05 18.50 6.58
CA LEU A 273 11.16 17.16 7.17
C LEU A 273 11.97 16.18 6.32
N LEU A 274 12.46 16.61 5.15
CA LEU A 274 13.26 15.79 4.23
C LEU A 274 14.50 15.13 4.89
N PRO A 275 15.30 15.82 5.75
CA PRO A 275 16.43 15.16 6.41
C PRO A 275 16.02 13.93 7.23
N THR A 276 14.97 14.07 8.03
CA THR A 276 14.47 12.98 8.87
C THR A 276 13.93 11.85 8.01
N LEU A 277 13.17 12.18 6.96
CA LEU A 277 12.63 11.20 6.02
C LEU A 277 13.74 10.39 5.34
N VAL A 278 14.76 11.07 4.81
CA VAL A 278 15.89 10.42 4.15
C VAL A 278 16.61 9.49 5.12
N ASN A 279 16.92 9.96 6.33
CA ASN A 279 17.61 9.14 7.33
C ASN A 279 16.83 7.89 7.71
N VAL A 280 15.51 8.02 7.95
CA VAL A 280 14.64 6.89 8.26
C VAL A 280 14.61 5.90 7.09
N CYS A 281 14.38 6.37 5.87
CA CYS A 281 14.30 5.49 4.73
C CYS A 281 15.63 4.82 4.40
N LEU A 282 16.77 5.52 4.52
CA LEU A 282 18.10 4.91 4.34
C LEU A 282 18.34 3.83 5.39
N ALA A 283 18.02 4.09 6.67
CA ALA A 283 18.18 3.11 7.74
C ALA A 283 17.36 1.84 7.49
N ILE A 284 16.09 1.98 7.09
CA ILE A 284 15.23 0.86 6.72
C ILE A 284 15.76 0.15 5.47
N ALA A 285 16.11 0.90 4.42
CA ALA A 285 16.53 0.37 3.12
C ALA A 285 17.88 -0.36 3.17
N GLN A 286 18.76 0.00 4.10
CA GLN A 286 20.07 -0.63 4.27
C GLN A 286 20.02 -1.95 5.03
N ARG A 287 18.88 -2.30 5.67
CA ARG A 287 18.70 -3.60 6.31
C ARG A 287 18.72 -4.69 5.25
N ARG A 288 19.82 -5.43 5.20
CA ARG A 288 19.98 -6.57 4.30
C ARG A 288 19.30 -7.78 4.92
N VAL A 289 18.39 -8.37 4.16
CA VAL A 289 17.93 -9.74 4.41
C VAL A 289 19.03 -10.68 3.92
N SER A 290 19.40 -11.65 4.73
CA SER A 290 20.42 -12.62 4.35
C SER A 290 19.92 -13.51 3.19
N PRO A 291 20.80 -13.96 2.29
CA PRO A 291 20.40 -14.85 1.18
C PRO A 291 19.70 -16.14 1.66
N SER A 292 20.06 -16.64 2.84
CA SER A 292 19.40 -17.80 3.48
C SER A 292 17.96 -17.50 3.88
N GLU A 293 17.69 -16.32 4.44
CA GLU A 293 16.33 -15.91 4.81
C GLU A 293 15.46 -15.70 3.56
N VAL A 294 16.02 -15.14 2.48
CA VAL A 294 15.32 -15.01 1.20
C VAL A 294 14.95 -16.38 0.62
N ALA A 295 15.84 -17.37 0.72
CA ALA A 295 15.55 -18.72 0.24
C ALA A 295 14.42 -19.39 1.03
N VAL A 296 14.34 -19.17 2.35
CA VAL A 296 13.23 -19.64 3.18
C VAL A 296 11.93 -18.96 2.77
N LEU A 297 11.97 -17.64 2.53
CA LEU A 297 10.81 -16.88 2.07
C LEU A 297 10.27 -17.40 0.73
N ASP A 298 11.13 -17.52 -0.28
CA ASP A 298 10.73 -17.98 -1.63
C ASP A 298 10.17 -19.42 -1.61
N ALA A 299 10.58 -20.24 -0.63
CA ALA A 299 10.07 -21.60 -0.45
C ALA A 299 8.70 -21.64 0.26
N ALA A 300 8.40 -20.70 1.16
CA ALA A 300 7.24 -20.75 2.04
C ALA A 300 6.07 -19.86 1.61
N VAL A 301 6.34 -18.75 0.92
CA VAL A 301 5.34 -17.70 0.65
C VAL A 301 5.36 -17.33 -0.83
N ASP A 302 4.20 -17.44 -1.48
CA ASP A 302 4.00 -16.81 -2.79
C ASP A 302 3.64 -15.34 -2.58
N LEU A 303 4.60 -14.47 -2.84
CA LEU A 303 4.46 -13.03 -2.66
C LEU A 303 3.48 -12.40 -3.68
N GLN A 304 3.10 -13.07 -4.79
CA GLN A 304 2.09 -12.53 -5.72
C GLN A 304 0.70 -12.60 -5.12
N SER A 305 0.38 -13.74 -4.51
CA SER A 305 -0.92 -13.96 -3.88
C SER A 305 -0.93 -13.62 -2.39
N MET A 306 0.24 -13.34 -1.80
CA MET A 306 0.44 -13.24 -0.35
C MET A 306 -0.09 -14.49 0.39
N ARG A 307 -0.09 -15.64 -0.29
CA ARG A 307 -0.56 -16.91 0.27
C ARG A 307 0.63 -17.77 0.66
N VAL A 308 0.50 -18.43 1.80
CA VAL A 308 1.42 -19.47 2.24
C VAL A 308 1.24 -20.68 1.30
N THR A 309 2.30 -21.06 0.60
CA THR A 309 2.27 -22.17 -0.38
C THR A 309 2.46 -23.53 0.28
N ALA A 310 2.87 -23.55 1.56
CA ALA A 310 2.99 -24.77 2.33
C ALA A 310 1.61 -25.41 2.53
N THR A 311 1.41 -26.58 1.93
CA THR A 311 0.30 -27.47 2.31
C THR A 311 0.42 -27.75 3.79
N GLN A 312 -0.60 -27.35 4.56
CA GLN A 312 -0.63 -27.54 6.01
C GLN A 312 -0.25 -28.99 6.34
N LEU A 313 0.59 -29.13 7.36
CA LEU A 313 0.91 -30.41 7.98
C LEU A 313 -0.44 -30.98 8.46
N GLU A 314 -1.04 -31.90 7.72
CA GLU A 314 -2.00 -32.82 8.32
C GLU A 314 -1.22 -33.54 9.42
N ASP A 315 -1.64 -33.31 10.66
CA ASP A 315 -1.06 -33.85 11.87
C ASP A 315 -0.99 -35.38 11.70
N ALA A 316 0.20 -35.89 11.35
CA ALA A 316 0.41 -37.28 11.01
C ALA A 316 0.34 -38.10 12.30
N GLY A 317 -0.88 -38.38 12.75
CA GLY A 317 -1.15 -39.38 13.76
C GLY A 317 -0.51 -40.71 13.35
N PRO A 318 0.09 -41.46 14.30
CA PRO A 318 0.80 -42.70 13.99
C PRO A 318 -0.22 -43.80 13.66
N GLY A 319 -0.61 -43.94 12.39
CA GLY A 319 -1.57 -44.99 12.04
C GLY A 319 -1.93 -45.12 10.57
N ALA A 320 -1.45 -46.23 9.99
CA ALA A 320 -1.99 -46.92 8.80
C ALA A 320 -1.71 -46.30 7.42
N GLY A 321 -0.72 -46.91 6.75
CA GLY A 321 -0.58 -46.81 5.30
C GLY A 321 -1.76 -47.46 4.56
N ARG A 322 -2.23 -46.78 3.52
CA ARG A 322 -2.73 -47.41 2.29
C ARG A 322 -2.78 -46.38 1.18
N ALA A 323 -1.99 -46.64 0.14
CA ALA A 323 -1.95 -45.85 -1.09
C ALA A 323 -3.32 -45.90 -1.79
N SER A 324 -3.84 -44.74 -2.18
CA SER A 324 -4.86 -44.64 -3.23
C SER A 324 -4.64 -43.36 -4.03
N SER A 325 -4.07 -43.55 -5.22
CA SER A 325 -3.93 -42.54 -6.27
C SER A 325 -5.33 -42.15 -6.79
N LYS A 326 -5.68 -40.86 -6.73
CA LYS A 326 -6.78 -40.28 -7.49
C LYS A 326 -6.29 -39.00 -8.19
N MET A 327 -6.42 -39.01 -9.51
CA MET A 327 -6.15 -37.90 -10.43
C MET A 327 -7.00 -36.68 -10.06
N ILE A 328 -6.34 -35.53 -9.97
CA ILE A 328 -6.96 -34.21 -9.93
C ILE A 328 -6.98 -33.70 -11.37
N THR A 329 -8.18 -33.47 -11.91
CA THR A 329 -8.41 -32.68 -13.12
C THR A 329 -9.22 -31.46 -12.72
N ASN A 330 -8.61 -30.26 -12.77
CA ASN A 330 -9.34 -29.00 -12.66
C ASN A 330 -9.16 -28.19 -13.95
N ALA A 331 -10.29 -28.03 -14.66
CA ALA A 331 -10.55 -26.99 -15.63
C ALA A 331 -11.93 -26.41 -15.25
N SER A 332 -12.06 -25.13 -14.91
CA SER A 332 -12.53 -24.02 -15.78
C SER A 332 -13.29 -23.03 -14.84
N SER A 333 -13.48 -21.72 -15.02
CA SER A 333 -13.30 -20.79 -16.13
C SER A 333 -13.21 -19.34 -15.60
N THR A 334 -12.31 -18.53 -16.18
CA THR A 334 -12.64 -17.18 -16.69
C THR A 334 -11.98 -17.02 -18.07
N SER A 335 -12.78 -16.57 -19.04
CA SER A 335 -12.45 -16.28 -20.43
C SER A 335 -11.65 -14.97 -20.53
N ASN A 336 -10.79 -14.65 -21.51
CA ASN A 336 -10.48 -15.13 -22.85
C ASN A 336 -9.00 -14.75 -23.14
N PHE A 337 -8.12 -15.71 -23.46
CA PHE A 337 -6.99 -15.60 -24.41
C PHE A 337 -6.13 -16.88 -24.30
N ALA A 338 -6.36 -17.87 -25.17
CA ALA A 338 -5.35 -18.82 -25.68
C ALA A 338 -6.06 -20.00 -26.36
N SER A 339 -5.96 -20.04 -27.69
CA SER A 339 -6.06 -21.27 -28.48
C SER A 339 -4.67 -21.50 -29.09
N ILE A 340 -4.26 -22.76 -29.12
CA ILE A 340 -3.02 -23.35 -29.64
C ILE A 340 -2.02 -23.70 -28.52
N VAL A 341 -2.06 -24.99 -28.15
CA VAL A 341 -0.98 -25.96 -27.91
C VAL A 341 -1.58 -27.00 -26.95
N ALA A 342 -2.25 -27.99 -27.51
CA ALA A 342 -2.63 -29.21 -26.82
C ALA A 342 -2.09 -30.37 -27.64
N GLU A 343 -0.88 -30.83 -27.30
CA GLU A 343 -0.44 -32.17 -27.68
C GLU A 343 0.59 -32.71 -26.68
N SER A 344 0.18 -33.82 -26.05
CA SER A 344 1.00 -34.95 -25.60
C SER A 344 2.10 -34.71 -24.56
N SER A 345 1.82 -35.11 -23.31
CA SER A 345 2.82 -35.77 -22.45
C SER A 345 2.14 -36.57 -21.34
N ASN A 346 1.94 -37.84 -21.62
CA ASN A 346 1.53 -38.87 -20.66
C ASN A 346 2.83 -39.44 -20.05
N ASN A 347 3.43 -38.75 -19.08
CA ASN A 347 4.60 -39.24 -18.35
C ASN A 347 4.23 -39.42 -16.86
N GLY A 348 4.42 -40.64 -16.37
CA GLY A 348 4.15 -41.02 -14.99
C GLY A 348 4.90 -40.13 -14.00
N ALA A 349 4.12 -39.39 -13.21
CA ALA A 349 4.61 -38.45 -12.21
C ALA A 349 5.38 -39.17 -11.09
N LEU A 350 6.68 -38.89 -11.00
CA LEU A 350 7.40 -38.92 -9.74
C LEU A 350 6.65 -37.98 -8.78
N LEU A 351 6.07 -38.53 -7.72
CA LEU A 351 5.63 -37.76 -6.56
C LEU A 351 6.87 -37.06 -5.98
N GLU A 352 7.18 -35.86 -6.48
CA GLU A 352 8.12 -34.96 -5.82
C GLU A 352 7.55 -34.68 -4.43
N THR A 353 8.16 -35.31 -3.43
CA THR A 353 7.88 -35.02 -2.03
C THR A 353 8.23 -33.56 -1.79
N ARG A 354 7.21 -32.70 -1.73
CA ARG A 354 7.40 -31.30 -1.35
C ARG A 354 8.08 -31.25 0.02
N PRO A 355 9.11 -30.43 0.19
CA PRO A 355 9.77 -30.28 1.48
C PRO A 355 8.76 -29.79 2.52
N GLN A 356 8.69 -30.46 3.67
CA GLN A 356 7.90 -29.99 4.81
C GLN A 356 8.59 -28.77 5.42
N VAL A 357 7.91 -27.63 5.40
CA VAL A 357 8.38 -26.38 6.02
C VAL A 357 7.98 -26.42 7.50
N SER A 358 8.94 -26.20 8.40
CA SER A 358 8.63 -26.19 9.84
C SER A 358 7.84 -24.93 10.22
N LYS A 359 7.07 -24.98 11.32
CA LYS A 359 6.34 -23.79 11.83
C LYS A 359 7.28 -22.61 12.09
N SER A 360 8.48 -22.87 12.62
CA SER A 360 9.50 -21.84 12.84
C SER A 360 10.02 -21.23 11.53
N ASP A 361 10.14 -22.02 10.46
CA ASP A 361 10.55 -21.50 9.15
C ASP A 361 9.45 -20.62 8.54
N LEU A 362 8.17 -20.96 8.79
CA LEU A 362 7.04 -20.13 8.34
C LEU A 362 6.97 -18.80 9.08
N GLU A 363 7.15 -18.80 10.40
CA GLU A 363 7.21 -17.56 11.20
C GLU A 363 8.38 -16.67 10.75
N LEU A 364 9.56 -17.25 10.52
CA LEU A 364 10.71 -16.55 9.96
C LEU A 364 10.43 -16.02 8.55
N ALA A 365 9.79 -16.80 7.69
CA ALA A 365 9.43 -16.38 6.34
C ALA A 365 8.50 -15.16 6.37
N ILE A 366 7.51 -15.12 7.26
CA ILE A 366 6.59 -13.98 7.41
C ILE A 366 7.36 -12.73 7.87
N GLU A 367 8.24 -12.86 8.87
CA GLU A 367 9.05 -11.72 9.33
C GLU A 367 9.95 -11.17 8.22
N VAL A 368 10.56 -12.07 7.44
CA VAL A 368 11.41 -11.70 6.30
C VAL A 368 10.61 -11.09 5.15
N ALA A 369 9.39 -11.57 4.90
CA ALA A 369 8.48 -10.99 3.92
C ALA A 369 8.15 -9.55 4.27
N ASP A 370 7.73 -9.32 5.52
CA ASP A 370 7.36 -8.00 6.00
C ASP A 370 8.55 -7.02 5.96
N ALA A 371 9.76 -7.50 6.31
CA ALA A 371 10.98 -6.69 6.26
C ALA A 371 11.28 -6.24 4.83
N ASN A 372 11.13 -7.14 3.86
CA ASN A 372 11.31 -6.81 2.45
C ASN A 372 10.25 -5.84 1.93
N ILE A 373 8.99 -5.99 2.32
CA ILE A 373 7.89 -5.08 1.94
C ILE A 373 8.16 -3.68 2.49
N LEU A 374 8.53 -3.58 3.77
CA LEU A 374 8.87 -2.30 4.40
C LEU A 374 10.08 -1.64 3.73
N ARG A 375 11.09 -2.42 3.39
CA ARG A 375 12.28 -1.97 2.66
C ARG A 375 11.95 -1.40 1.28
N GLN A 376 11.10 -2.08 0.52
CA GLN A 376 10.61 -1.61 -0.78
C GLN A 376 9.79 -0.31 -0.66
N SER A 377 8.96 -0.22 0.38
CA SER A 377 8.19 0.99 0.70
C SER A 377 9.13 2.17 0.99
N ALA A 378 10.19 1.97 1.78
CA ALA A 378 11.18 3.00 2.08
C ALA A 378 11.93 3.52 0.85
N VAL A 379 12.34 2.61 -0.05
CA VAL A 379 13.01 2.95 -1.32
C VAL A 379 12.07 3.73 -2.25
N SER A 380 10.81 3.32 -2.34
CA SER A 380 9.79 4.02 -3.13
C SER A 380 9.52 5.41 -2.55
N LEU A 381 9.45 5.53 -1.23
CA LEU A 381 9.23 6.78 -0.52
C LEU A 381 10.39 7.77 -0.72
N LEU A 382 11.64 7.29 -0.77
CA LEU A 382 12.80 8.11 -1.16
C LEU A 382 12.65 8.68 -2.57
N ALA A 383 12.18 7.88 -3.53
CA ALA A 383 12.02 8.31 -4.90
C ALA A 383 11.00 9.46 -5.01
N GLU A 384 9.87 9.36 -4.32
CA GLU A 384 8.85 10.40 -4.27
C GLU A 384 9.34 11.66 -3.51
N ALA A 385 10.15 11.47 -2.47
CA ALA A 385 10.76 12.58 -1.73
C ALA A 385 11.75 13.37 -2.60
N LEU A 386 12.53 12.70 -3.44
CA LEU A 386 13.43 13.34 -4.41
C LEU A 386 12.64 14.21 -5.39
N ILE A 387 11.55 13.66 -5.96
CA ILE A 387 10.70 14.38 -6.92
C ILE A 387 10.11 15.64 -6.28
N LEU A 388 9.62 15.54 -5.04
CA LEU A 388 9.05 16.69 -4.32
C LEU A 388 10.11 17.75 -3.98
N ALA A 389 11.25 17.31 -3.46
CA ALA A 389 12.31 18.19 -2.97
C ALA A 389 13.03 18.92 -4.11
N GLY A 390 13.15 18.27 -5.27
CA GLY A 390 13.90 18.80 -6.39
C GLY A 390 15.35 19.11 -5.98
N PRO A 391 15.88 20.32 -6.29
CA PRO A 391 17.25 20.72 -5.92
C PRO A 391 17.59 20.63 -4.43
N ALA A 392 16.60 20.73 -3.53
CA ALA A 392 16.84 20.62 -2.08
C ALA A 392 17.35 19.23 -1.65
N SER A 393 17.22 18.23 -2.51
CA SER A 393 17.67 16.86 -2.27
C SER A 393 19.13 16.59 -2.64
N TYR A 394 19.83 17.49 -3.33
CA TYR A 394 21.16 17.22 -3.89
C TYR A 394 22.20 16.77 -2.87
N ARG A 395 22.10 17.26 -1.64
CA ARG A 395 22.99 16.86 -0.55
C ARG A 395 22.86 15.38 -0.14
N TYR A 396 21.79 14.70 -0.56
CA TYR A 396 21.51 13.30 -0.26
C TYR A 396 21.67 12.39 -1.49
N LEU A 397 21.91 12.95 -2.67
CA LEU A 397 21.91 12.16 -3.91
C LEU A 397 22.99 11.09 -3.92
N ASP A 398 24.18 11.38 -3.39
CA ASP A 398 25.27 10.40 -3.31
C ASP A 398 24.84 9.16 -2.50
N ASP A 399 24.37 9.36 -1.26
CA ASP A 399 23.92 8.27 -0.38
C ASP A 399 22.74 7.47 -0.98
N ILE A 400 21.82 8.18 -1.64
CA ILE A 400 20.64 7.58 -2.27
C ILE A 400 21.03 6.75 -3.51
N MET A 401 21.95 7.26 -4.33
CA MET A 401 22.45 6.55 -5.50
C MET A 401 23.29 5.34 -5.09
N ASP A 402 24.17 5.48 -4.09
CA ASP A 402 24.96 4.38 -3.55
C ASP A 402 24.05 3.25 -3.01
N LEU A 403 22.96 3.61 -2.32
CA LEU A 403 21.95 2.65 -1.89
C LEU A 403 21.29 1.96 -3.09
N ALA A 404 20.74 2.73 -4.05
CA ALA A 404 19.96 2.19 -5.16
C ALA A 404 20.81 1.27 -6.05
N LEU A 405 22.01 1.70 -6.44
CA LEU A 405 22.92 0.90 -7.26
C LEU A 405 23.52 -0.27 -6.48
N GLY A 406 23.79 -0.07 -5.18
CA GLY A 406 24.18 -1.14 -4.28
C GLY A 406 23.15 -2.26 -4.26
N MET A 407 21.86 -1.94 -4.12
CA MET A 407 20.76 -2.90 -4.20
C MET A 407 20.72 -3.62 -5.56
N LEU A 408 20.78 -2.88 -6.67
CA LEU A 408 20.82 -3.47 -8.01
C LEU A 408 22.01 -4.42 -8.25
N ARG A 409 23.13 -4.19 -7.55
CA ARG A 409 24.31 -5.06 -7.61
C ARG A 409 24.18 -6.28 -6.70
N THR A 410 23.75 -6.10 -5.45
CA THR A 410 23.77 -7.19 -4.47
C THR A 410 22.60 -8.14 -4.58
N GLU A 411 21.45 -7.67 -5.06
CA GLU A 411 20.23 -8.45 -5.15
C GLU A 411 20.16 -9.18 -6.48
N GLN A 412 21.08 -10.11 -6.71
CA GLN A 412 21.02 -11.00 -7.88
C GLN A 412 20.20 -12.24 -7.52
N GLY A 413 19.05 -12.42 -8.16
CA GLY A 413 18.20 -13.58 -7.90
C GLY A 413 16.90 -13.54 -8.69
N HIS A 414 16.29 -14.71 -8.82
CA HIS A 414 15.01 -14.89 -9.52
C HIS A 414 13.80 -14.82 -8.60
N GLY A 415 14.01 -14.79 -7.28
CA GLY A 415 12.98 -14.68 -6.25
C GLY A 415 12.15 -13.41 -6.38
N GLN A 416 10.88 -13.48 -6.01
CA GLN A 416 9.97 -12.35 -6.19
C GLN A 416 10.31 -11.19 -5.25
N SER A 417 10.73 -11.47 -4.01
CA SER A 417 11.16 -10.43 -3.07
C SER A 417 12.35 -9.65 -3.62
N VAL A 418 13.32 -10.37 -4.18
CA VAL A 418 14.52 -9.84 -4.83
C VAL A 418 14.13 -8.99 -6.04
N ARG A 419 13.25 -9.48 -6.92
CA ARG A 419 12.76 -8.69 -8.07
C ARG A 419 12.08 -7.40 -7.63
N ALA A 420 11.21 -7.45 -6.63
CA ALA A 420 10.49 -6.27 -6.16
C ALA A 420 11.43 -5.23 -5.54
N ALA A 421 12.43 -5.65 -4.77
CA ALA A 421 13.47 -4.77 -4.23
C ALA A 421 14.33 -4.13 -5.33
N ARG A 422 14.72 -4.90 -6.37
CA ARG A 422 15.41 -4.37 -7.55
C ARG A 422 14.55 -3.39 -8.36
N ARG A 423 13.24 -3.66 -8.52
CA ARG A 423 12.31 -2.73 -9.20
C ARG A 423 12.26 -1.39 -8.47
N ALA A 424 12.14 -1.41 -7.14
CA ALA A 424 12.17 -0.20 -6.33
C ALA A 424 13.52 0.53 -6.46
N ALA A 425 14.63 -0.19 -6.43
CA ALA A 425 15.97 0.39 -6.59
C ALA A 425 16.20 1.02 -7.97
N ALA A 426 15.79 0.36 -9.06
CA ALA A 426 15.87 0.92 -10.41
C ALA A 426 14.92 2.11 -10.58
N TYR A 427 13.73 2.08 -9.99
CA TYR A 427 12.84 3.23 -9.95
C TYR A 427 13.50 4.42 -9.27
N LEU A 428 14.08 4.23 -8.07
CA LEU A 428 14.80 5.25 -7.32
C LEU A 428 15.99 5.82 -8.11
N ALA A 429 16.85 4.95 -8.66
CA ALA A 429 18.00 5.36 -9.46
C ALA A 429 17.56 6.15 -10.71
N SER A 430 16.50 5.71 -11.39
CA SER A 430 15.94 6.44 -12.53
C SER A 430 15.48 7.84 -12.15
N ARG A 431 14.74 7.98 -11.04
CA ARG A 431 14.25 9.29 -10.56
C ARG A 431 15.39 10.20 -10.12
N ALA A 432 16.38 9.68 -9.41
CA ALA A 432 17.55 10.42 -8.99
C ALA A 432 18.36 10.93 -10.19
N MET A 433 18.57 10.08 -11.21
CA MET A 433 19.28 10.48 -12.43
C MET A 433 18.48 11.51 -13.24
N THR A 434 17.18 11.32 -13.42
CA THR A 434 16.32 12.32 -14.08
C THR A 434 16.38 13.66 -13.35
N LEU A 435 16.25 13.66 -12.03
CA LEU A 435 16.32 14.89 -11.23
C LEU A 435 17.66 15.60 -11.40
N LEU A 436 18.76 14.85 -11.33
CA LEU A 436 20.10 15.39 -11.49
C LEU A 436 20.27 16.03 -12.89
N CYS A 437 19.83 15.35 -13.94
CA CYS A 437 19.99 15.82 -15.32
C CYS A 437 19.08 17.02 -15.63
N GLU A 438 17.83 17.01 -15.17
CA GLU A 438 16.86 18.08 -15.42
C GLU A 438 17.15 19.34 -14.61
N SER A 439 17.55 19.19 -13.34
CA SER A 439 17.57 20.31 -12.39
C SER A 439 18.95 20.94 -12.19
N LEU A 440 20.07 20.22 -12.37
CA LEU A 440 21.41 20.84 -12.37
C LEU A 440 21.77 21.38 -13.76
N GLY A 441 21.29 20.70 -14.81
CA GLY A 441 21.82 20.89 -16.15
C GLY A 441 23.33 20.66 -16.21
N VAL A 442 23.94 20.99 -17.35
CA VAL A 442 25.41 20.88 -17.50
C VAL A 442 26.12 21.91 -16.62
N GLU A 443 25.57 23.12 -16.49
CA GLU A 443 26.20 24.20 -15.73
C GLU A 443 26.30 23.89 -14.24
N GLY A 444 25.24 23.36 -13.62
CA GLY A 444 25.26 22.98 -12.20
C GLY A 444 26.26 21.87 -11.90
N LEU A 445 26.45 20.94 -12.85
CA LEU A 445 27.45 19.88 -12.75
C LEU A 445 28.88 20.38 -12.89
N LEU A 446 29.11 21.31 -13.81
CA LEU A 446 30.43 21.91 -14.01
C LEU A 446 30.82 22.86 -12.86
N MET A 447 29.85 23.56 -12.26
CA MET A 447 30.08 24.45 -11.13
C MET A 447 30.13 23.73 -9.77
N GLY A 448 29.50 22.55 -9.67
CA GLY A 448 29.51 21.71 -8.47
C GLY A 448 30.87 21.05 -8.25
N GLN A 449 31.82 21.77 -7.64
CA GLN A 449 33.22 21.35 -7.42
C GLN A 449 33.45 20.11 -6.52
N LYS A 450 32.44 19.27 -6.24
CA LYS A 450 32.67 18.05 -5.46
C LYS A 450 33.19 16.94 -6.39
N SER A 451 34.50 16.74 -6.39
CA SER A 451 35.22 15.69 -7.14
C SER A 451 34.59 14.28 -7.12
N ARG A 452 33.76 13.94 -6.12
CA ARG A 452 33.11 12.62 -6.02
C ARG A 452 32.00 12.40 -7.05
N THR A 453 31.35 13.45 -7.56
CA THR A 453 30.21 13.28 -8.48
C THR A 453 30.63 12.73 -9.83
N PHE A 454 31.82 13.07 -10.34
CA PHE A 454 32.27 12.59 -11.66
C PHE A 454 32.63 11.11 -11.69
N ASP A 455 33.40 10.62 -10.72
CA ASP A 455 33.74 9.20 -10.64
C ASP A 455 32.49 8.35 -10.37
N SER A 456 31.52 8.89 -9.62
CA SER A 456 30.23 8.22 -9.43
C SER A 456 29.40 8.18 -10.72
N PHE A 457 29.48 9.16 -11.63
CA PHE A 457 28.74 9.11 -12.90
C PHE A 457 29.09 7.93 -13.78
N GLN A 458 30.39 7.65 -13.97
CA GLN A 458 30.81 6.50 -14.76
C GLN A 458 30.29 5.21 -14.14
N HIS A 459 30.43 5.09 -12.82
CA HIS A 459 29.94 3.93 -12.09
C HIS A 459 28.41 3.76 -12.18
N ASN A 460 27.68 4.86 -12.06
CA ASN A 460 26.23 4.90 -12.19
C ASN A 460 25.79 4.47 -13.60
N TYR A 461 26.51 4.93 -14.63
CA TYR A 461 26.26 4.56 -16.01
C TYR A 461 26.47 3.06 -16.24
N GLU A 462 27.60 2.51 -15.81
CA GLU A 462 27.93 1.09 -15.97
C GLU A 462 26.90 0.18 -15.29
N GLU A 463 26.47 0.51 -14.07
CA GLU A 463 25.46 -0.27 -13.35
C GLU A 463 24.07 -0.17 -13.97
N LEU A 464 23.65 1.03 -14.39
CA LEU A 464 22.37 1.21 -15.07
C LEU A 464 22.37 0.54 -16.44
N GLN A 465 23.48 0.58 -17.18
CA GLN A 465 23.64 -0.12 -18.45
C GLN A 465 23.58 -1.64 -18.25
N ARG A 466 24.28 -2.17 -17.25
CA ARG A 466 24.23 -3.59 -16.89
C ARG A 466 22.81 -4.03 -16.57
N ALA A 467 22.07 -3.28 -15.75
CA ALA A 467 20.67 -3.58 -15.43
C ALA A 467 19.76 -3.45 -16.66
N ALA A 468 19.92 -2.41 -17.48
CA ALA A 468 19.12 -2.21 -18.68
C ALA A 468 19.28 -3.35 -19.70
N LEU A 469 20.50 -3.86 -19.87
CA LEU A 469 20.80 -4.89 -20.87
C LEU A 469 20.60 -6.32 -20.36
N HIS A 470 20.94 -6.60 -19.11
CA HIS A 470 21.12 -7.97 -18.61
C HIS A 470 20.14 -8.38 -17.51
N ASP A 471 19.26 -7.50 -17.04
CA ASP A 471 18.27 -7.90 -16.04
C ASP A 471 17.26 -8.91 -16.61
N THR A 472 16.79 -9.82 -15.77
CA THR A 472 15.72 -10.76 -16.13
C THR A 472 14.33 -10.12 -16.01
N ASP A 473 14.20 -9.04 -15.24
CA ASP A 473 12.92 -8.37 -14.98
C ASP A 473 12.73 -7.14 -15.90
N GLU A 474 11.68 -7.18 -16.72
CA GLU A 474 11.39 -6.12 -17.70
C GLU A 474 11.08 -4.76 -17.05
N VAL A 475 10.52 -4.74 -15.84
CA VAL A 475 10.26 -3.48 -15.11
C VAL A 475 11.58 -2.86 -14.65
N VAL A 476 12.54 -3.69 -14.21
CA VAL A 476 13.89 -3.22 -13.88
C VAL A 476 14.59 -2.68 -15.11
N LYS A 477 14.57 -3.41 -16.23
CA LYS A 477 15.13 -2.95 -17.51
C LYS A 477 14.55 -1.61 -17.93
N TYR A 478 13.23 -1.46 -17.86
CA TYR A 478 12.54 -0.23 -18.23
C TYR A 478 13.02 0.98 -17.41
N HIS A 479 13.05 0.86 -16.08
CA HIS A 479 13.49 1.95 -15.22
C HIS A 479 15.00 2.24 -15.36
N ALA A 480 15.83 1.20 -15.45
CA ALA A 480 17.26 1.35 -15.68
C ALA A 480 17.55 2.07 -17.01
N SER A 481 16.85 1.68 -18.09
CA SER A 481 16.95 2.31 -19.40
C SER A 481 16.53 3.78 -19.36
N ARG A 482 15.49 4.11 -18.59
CA ARG A 482 15.06 5.51 -18.40
C ARG A 482 16.11 6.33 -17.66
N GLY A 483 16.73 5.78 -16.62
CA GLY A 483 17.85 6.42 -15.93
C GLY A 483 19.06 6.62 -16.86
N LEU A 484 19.39 5.61 -17.66
CA LEU A 484 20.46 5.65 -18.66
C LEU A 484 20.21 6.71 -19.72
N PHE A 485 18.97 6.82 -20.22
CA PHE A 485 18.59 7.84 -21.20
C PHE A 485 18.80 9.27 -20.66
N ALA A 486 18.46 9.51 -19.40
CA ALA A 486 18.70 10.81 -18.76
C ALA A 486 20.21 11.14 -18.70
N LEU A 487 21.04 10.16 -18.35
CA LEU A 487 22.51 10.32 -18.37
C LEU A 487 23.06 10.56 -19.79
N GLN A 488 22.57 9.82 -20.78
CA GLN A 488 22.98 9.99 -22.18
C GLN A 488 22.62 11.38 -22.73
N ASP A 489 21.42 11.89 -22.42
CA ASP A 489 21.00 13.25 -22.78
C ASP A 489 21.92 14.30 -22.13
N LEU A 490 22.28 14.11 -20.86
CA LEU A 490 23.25 14.95 -20.18
C LEU A 490 24.63 14.90 -20.86
N TYR A 491 25.15 13.71 -21.17
CA TYR A 491 26.43 13.58 -21.86
C TYR A 491 26.42 14.22 -23.25
N ALA A 492 25.33 14.09 -24.00
CA ALA A 492 25.17 14.74 -25.30
C ALA A 492 25.27 16.27 -25.19
N LYS A 493 24.62 16.86 -24.17
CA LYS A 493 24.73 18.30 -23.88
C LYS A 493 26.15 18.69 -23.49
N MET A 494 26.85 17.86 -22.73
CA MET A 494 28.26 18.09 -22.39
C MET A 494 29.18 18.03 -23.62
N PHE A 495 28.95 17.09 -24.53
CA PHE A 495 29.69 17.01 -25.80
C PHE A 495 29.49 18.27 -26.65
N ALA A 496 28.25 18.75 -26.79
CA ALA A 496 27.95 19.96 -27.56
C ALA A 496 28.73 21.18 -27.03
N ILE A 497 28.73 21.41 -25.70
CA ILE A 497 29.48 22.51 -25.09
C ILE A 497 30.99 22.41 -25.36
N ARG A 498 31.53 21.19 -25.40
CA ARG A 498 32.95 20.97 -25.71
C ARG A 498 33.26 21.25 -27.19
N GLU A 499 32.38 20.82 -28.10
CA GLU A 499 32.53 21.07 -29.54
C GLU A 499 32.47 22.57 -29.87
N ASP A 500 31.68 23.32 -29.12
CA ASP A 500 31.60 24.78 -29.20
C ASP A 500 32.81 25.52 -28.60
N GLY A 501 33.87 24.79 -28.20
CA GLY A 501 35.09 25.36 -27.63
C GLY A 501 35.01 25.70 -26.14
N GLY A 502 33.99 25.21 -25.43
CA GLY A 502 33.92 25.30 -23.97
C GLY A 502 35.07 24.56 -23.30
N MET A 503 35.78 25.23 -22.38
CA MET A 503 36.79 24.56 -21.56
C MET A 503 36.11 23.60 -20.58
N MET A 504 36.36 22.30 -20.73
CA MET A 504 35.94 21.26 -19.79
C MET A 504 37.14 20.71 -19.03
N ASP A 505 36.89 20.28 -17.79
CA ASP A 505 37.89 19.54 -17.01
C ASP A 505 38.35 18.29 -17.79
N SER A 506 39.64 18.00 -17.76
CA SER A 506 40.25 16.77 -18.28
C SER A 506 39.50 15.49 -17.88
N ARG A 507 38.97 15.43 -16.65
CA ARG A 507 38.21 14.28 -16.14
C ARG A 507 36.89 14.09 -16.86
N VAL A 508 36.21 15.20 -17.18
CA VAL A 508 35.00 15.20 -17.98
C VAL A 508 35.30 14.68 -19.37
N VAL A 509 36.41 15.11 -19.96
CA VAL A 509 36.86 14.65 -21.28
C VAL A 509 37.14 13.14 -21.28
N ASP A 510 37.78 12.62 -20.24
CA ASP A 510 38.08 11.18 -20.13
C ASP A 510 36.79 10.35 -19.92
N MET A 511 35.88 10.80 -19.06
CA MET A 511 34.56 10.16 -18.89
C MET A 511 33.77 10.13 -20.20
N LEU A 512 33.74 11.25 -20.93
CA LEU A 512 33.09 11.32 -22.25
C LEU A 512 33.71 10.33 -23.25
N ARG A 513 35.03 10.04 -23.18
CA ARG A 513 35.64 9.00 -24.01
C ARG A 513 35.20 7.58 -23.65
N VAL A 514 34.84 7.31 -22.40
CA VAL A 514 34.35 5.99 -21.98
C VAL A 514 32.92 5.75 -22.44
N VAL A 515 32.10 6.81 -22.43
CA VAL A 515 30.68 6.74 -22.83
C VAL A 515 30.50 6.62 -24.35
N LYS A 516 31.41 7.23 -25.13
CA LYS A 516 31.42 7.18 -26.59
C LYS A 516 31.99 5.85 -27.10
#